data_AF-A0A7C2ILN4-F1
#
_entry.id   AF-A0A7C2ILN4-F1
#
_cell.length_a   1.000
_cell.length_b   1.000
_cell.length_c   1.000
_cell.angle_alpha   90.00
_cell.angle_beta   90.00
_cell.angle_gamma   90.00
#
_symmetry.space_group_name_H-M   'P 1'
#
loop_
_entity.id
_entity.type
_entity.pdbx_description
1 polymer ?
#
loop_
_entity_poly.entity_id
_entity_poly.type
_entity_poly.pdbx_seq_one_letter_code
_entity_poly.pdbx_strand_id
1 'polypeptide(L)'
;MREDTDRDLTILTAVAENDRLTQRHLARELGVAVSLANLYVRRLAMKGLIRIINFRPNRIRYVLTAKGIAERSRLTYAYMCRTFERYREARQALKDALHPLAGDGHKRIAFYGTGEAAEVGYLCLKEIGLDLSAVFDGGENETFLGLPVRPLGELVSGDFDKIVVTSFTSQEVTEARVQELLQRGIPRDQIVTLQR
;
A
#
# COMPACT_ATOMS: atom_id res chain seq x y z
N MET A 1 13.56 -14.67 -2.75
CA MET A 1 14.23 -14.13 -1.55
C MET A 1 13.42 -13.04 -0.84
N ARG A 2 12.98 -11.95 -1.52
CA ARG A 2 12.18 -10.87 -0.90
C ARG A 2 10.80 -11.35 -0.41
N GLU A 3 10.03 -11.98 -1.29
CA GLU A 3 8.73 -12.55 -0.91
C GLU A 3 8.82 -13.65 0.17
N ASP A 4 9.90 -14.42 0.19
CA ASP A 4 10.09 -15.45 1.22
C ASP A 4 10.25 -14.84 2.61
N THR A 5 10.82 -13.64 2.70
CA THR A 5 11.06 -12.96 3.99
C THR A 5 9.76 -12.41 4.56
N ASP A 6 8.94 -11.80 3.71
CA ASP A 6 7.64 -11.27 4.11
C ASP A 6 6.67 -12.42 4.45
N ARG A 7 6.68 -13.52 3.67
CA ARG A 7 5.92 -14.74 4.01
C ARG A 7 6.39 -15.37 5.32
N ASP A 8 7.70 -15.47 5.55
CA ASP A 8 8.24 -16.00 6.81
C ASP A 8 7.79 -15.10 8.00
N LEU A 9 7.80 -13.77 7.85
CA LEU A 9 7.29 -12.84 8.85
C LEU A 9 5.79 -13.04 9.12
N THR A 10 4.95 -13.11 8.09
CA THR A 10 3.50 -13.36 8.23
C THR A 10 3.25 -14.65 9.00
N ILE A 11 3.93 -15.74 8.65
CA ILE A 11 3.73 -17.03 9.32
C ILE A 11 4.15 -16.97 10.78
N LEU A 12 5.31 -16.38 11.08
CA LEU A 12 5.79 -16.28 12.46
C LEU A 12 4.87 -15.39 13.31
N THR A 13 4.30 -14.33 12.74
CA THR A 13 3.31 -13.47 13.40
C THR A 13 2.01 -14.22 13.66
N ALA A 14 1.44 -14.90 12.65
CA ALA A 14 0.22 -15.68 12.81
C ALA A 14 0.34 -16.80 13.86
N VAL A 15 1.52 -17.45 13.95
CA VAL A 15 1.79 -18.47 14.97
C VAL A 15 1.91 -17.85 16.38
N ALA A 16 2.43 -16.63 16.49
CA ALA A 16 2.54 -15.95 17.78
C ALA A 16 1.20 -15.44 18.32
N GLU A 17 0.29 -15.06 17.43
CA GLU A 17 -0.99 -14.43 17.79
C GLU A 17 -2.14 -15.45 17.92
N ASN A 18 -2.01 -16.64 17.33
CA ASN A 18 -3.08 -17.63 17.28
C ASN A 18 -2.64 -19.05 17.69
N ASP A 19 -2.91 -19.40 18.94
CA ASP A 19 -2.66 -20.75 19.49
C ASP A 19 -3.50 -21.89 18.85
N ARG A 20 -4.46 -21.54 17.97
CA ARG A 20 -5.32 -22.49 17.24
C ARG A 20 -5.13 -22.36 15.72
N LEU A 21 -4.01 -21.82 15.28
CA LEU A 21 -3.68 -21.66 13.86
C LEU A 21 -3.77 -23.00 13.11
N THR A 22 -4.49 -23.01 11.99
CA THR A 22 -4.56 -24.16 11.09
C THR A 22 -3.86 -23.86 9.77
N GLN A 23 -3.42 -24.90 9.06
CA GLN A 23 -2.81 -24.74 7.73
C GLN A 23 -3.75 -24.07 6.73
N ARG A 24 -5.06 -24.33 6.82
CA ARG A 24 -6.07 -23.69 5.96
C ARG A 24 -6.21 -22.19 6.25
N HIS A 25 -6.12 -21.80 7.52
CA HIS A 25 -6.12 -20.39 7.90
C HIS A 25 -4.89 -19.69 7.31
N LEU A 26 -3.71 -20.28 7.52
CA LEU A 26 -2.46 -19.72 7.02
C LEU A 26 -2.43 -19.62 5.48
N ALA A 27 -2.98 -20.62 4.80
CA ALA A 27 -3.10 -20.62 3.33
C ALA A 27 -3.95 -19.45 2.82
N ARG A 28 -5.07 -19.16 3.50
CA ARG A 28 -5.93 -18.01 3.18
C ARG A 28 -5.21 -16.69 3.40
N GLU A 29 -4.54 -16.54 4.54
CA GLU A 29 -3.80 -15.33 4.89
C GLU A 29 -2.65 -15.05 3.92
N LEU A 30 -1.96 -16.09 3.48
CA LEU A 30 -0.87 -16.00 2.50
C LEU A 30 -1.35 -15.94 1.04
N GLY A 31 -2.63 -16.18 0.76
CA GLY A 31 -3.16 -16.28 -0.61
C GLY A 31 -2.59 -17.46 -1.42
N VAL A 32 -2.27 -18.58 -0.76
CA VAL A 32 -1.63 -19.76 -1.39
C VAL A 32 -2.43 -21.05 -1.18
N ALA A 33 -2.06 -22.11 -1.90
CA ALA A 33 -2.57 -23.45 -1.64
C ALA A 33 -2.17 -23.99 -0.25
N VAL A 34 -3.03 -24.80 0.36
CA VAL A 34 -2.81 -25.41 1.69
C VAL A 34 -1.50 -26.23 1.74
N SER A 35 -1.18 -26.94 0.66
CA SER A 35 0.08 -27.69 0.54
C SER A 35 1.31 -26.80 0.64
N LEU A 36 1.26 -25.62 0.02
CA LEU A 36 2.35 -24.64 0.04
C LEU A 36 2.47 -23.98 1.42
N ALA A 37 1.36 -23.65 2.07
CA ALA A 37 1.37 -23.19 3.47
C ALA A 37 2.02 -24.22 4.40
N ASN A 38 1.67 -25.51 4.27
CA ASN A 38 2.31 -26.59 5.03
C ASN A 38 3.82 -26.71 4.71
N LEU A 39 4.23 -26.53 3.46
CA LEU A 39 5.65 -26.51 3.07
C LEU A 39 6.40 -25.38 3.79
N TYR A 40 5.85 -24.16 3.83
CA TYR A 40 6.47 -23.03 4.54
C TYR A 40 6.59 -23.30 6.04
N VAL A 41 5.54 -23.79 6.69
CA VAL A 41 5.59 -24.12 8.13
C VAL A 41 6.64 -25.18 8.42
N ARG A 42 6.71 -26.24 7.60
CA ARG A 42 7.75 -27.28 7.75
C ARG A 42 9.15 -26.72 7.55
N ARG A 43 9.35 -25.83 6.58
CA ARG A 43 10.62 -25.11 6.36
C ARG A 43 11.02 -24.31 7.59
N LEU A 44 10.11 -23.54 8.16
CA LEU A 44 10.36 -22.75 9.38
C LEU A 44 10.61 -23.64 10.61
N ALA A 45 9.96 -24.80 10.69
CA ALA A 45 10.25 -25.79 11.70
C ALA A 45 11.65 -26.41 11.56
N MET A 46 12.08 -26.75 10.33
CA MET A 46 13.43 -27.21 10.05
C MET A 46 14.50 -26.15 10.39
N LYS A 47 14.20 -24.85 10.18
CA LYS A 47 15.05 -23.74 10.62
C LYS A 47 15.11 -23.58 12.16
N GLY A 48 14.28 -24.32 12.91
CA GLY A 48 14.17 -24.24 14.36
C GLY A 48 13.39 -23.03 14.88
N LEU A 49 12.61 -22.37 14.01
CA LEU A 49 11.84 -21.17 14.35
C LEU A 49 10.45 -21.52 14.91
N ILE A 50 9.87 -22.62 14.43
CA ILE A 50 8.57 -23.14 14.86
C ILE A 50 8.75 -24.54 15.43
N ARG A 51 8.11 -24.81 16.55
CA ARG A 51 7.92 -26.17 17.07
C ARG A 51 6.51 -26.65 16.73
N ILE A 52 6.42 -27.85 16.18
CA ILE A 52 5.16 -28.53 15.87
C ILE A 52 4.87 -29.49 17.02
N ILE A 53 3.74 -29.29 17.71
CA ILE A 53 3.35 -30.06 18.89
C ILE A 53 2.03 -30.79 18.62
N ASN A 54 1.98 -32.08 18.90
CA ASN A 54 0.73 -32.84 18.89
C ASN A 54 0.04 -32.66 20.24
N PHE A 55 -1.04 -31.88 20.28
CA PHE A 55 -1.77 -31.59 21.52
C PHE A 55 -2.85 -32.65 21.83
N ARG A 56 -3.41 -33.28 20.79
CA ARG A 56 -4.37 -34.40 20.86
C ARG A 56 -4.21 -35.30 19.61
N PRO A 57 -4.78 -36.52 19.58
CA PRO A 57 -4.92 -37.27 18.34
C PRO A 57 -5.54 -36.37 17.27
N ASN A 58 -4.87 -36.24 16.12
CA ASN A 58 -5.27 -35.39 14.99
C ASN A 58 -5.35 -33.87 15.27
N ARG A 59 -4.69 -33.34 16.32
CA ARG A 59 -4.56 -31.88 16.53
C ARG A 59 -3.12 -31.45 16.71
N ILE A 60 -2.63 -30.72 15.71
CA ILE A 60 -1.33 -30.07 15.69
C ILE A 60 -1.48 -28.63 16.22
N ARG A 61 -0.51 -28.19 17.01
CA ARG A 61 -0.30 -26.80 17.41
C ARG A 61 1.09 -26.34 16.95
N TYR A 62 1.15 -25.12 16.44
CA TYR A 62 2.40 -24.44 16.10
C TYR A 62 2.76 -23.50 17.24
N VAL A 63 4.02 -23.51 17.68
CA VAL A 63 4.52 -22.63 18.74
C VAL A 63 5.85 -22.05 18.32
N LEU A 64 6.07 -20.76 18.55
CA LEU A 64 7.37 -20.15 18.31
C LEU A 64 8.42 -20.66 19.32
N THR A 65 9.62 -20.92 18.84
CA THR A 65 10.78 -21.11 19.72
C THR A 65 11.36 -19.76 20.12
N ALA A 66 12.27 -19.71 21.09
CA ALA A 66 13.02 -18.49 21.40
C ALA A 66 13.75 -17.92 20.16
N LYS A 67 14.28 -18.81 19.31
CA LYS A 67 14.88 -18.45 18.01
C LYS A 67 13.82 -17.88 17.05
N GLY A 68 12.63 -18.45 17.01
CA GLY A 68 11.50 -17.94 16.22
C GLY A 68 11.04 -16.56 16.64
N ILE A 69 10.99 -16.30 17.95
CA ILE A 69 10.67 -14.96 18.49
C ILE A 69 11.74 -13.95 18.07
N ALA A 70 13.02 -14.28 18.25
CA ALA A 70 14.12 -13.40 17.85
C ALA A 70 14.11 -13.10 16.34
N GLU A 71 13.89 -14.13 15.51
CA GLU A 71 13.82 -13.96 14.06
C GLU A 71 12.61 -13.13 13.64
N ARG A 72 11.43 -13.35 14.25
CA ARG A 72 10.24 -12.52 14.01
C ARG A 72 10.53 -11.05 14.30
N SER A 73 11.18 -10.75 15.43
CA SER A 73 11.56 -9.37 15.78
C SER A 73 12.52 -8.78 14.76
N ARG A 74 13.54 -9.54 14.33
CA ARG A 74 14.50 -9.10 13.29
C ARG A 74 13.80 -8.82 11.96
N LEU A 75 12.89 -9.71 11.53
CA LEU A 75 12.12 -9.56 10.30
C LEU A 75 11.16 -8.37 10.36
N THR A 76 10.51 -8.16 11.52
CA THR A 76 9.64 -7.02 11.78
C THR A 76 10.42 -5.72 11.67
N TYR A 77 11.58 -5.61 12.33
CA TYR A 77 12.44 -4.44 12.24
C TYR A 77 12.86 -4.16 10.79
N ALA A 78 13.34 -5.18 10.08
CA ALA A 78 13.74 -5.05 8.69
C ALA A 78 12.56 -4.62 7.80
N TYR A 79 11.35 -5.15 8.03
CA TYR A 79 10.14 -4.73 7.33
C TYR A 79 9.84 -3.26 7.60
N MET A 80 9.87 -2.82 8.86
CA MET A 80 9.65 -1.42 9.23
C MET A 80 10.65 -0.49 8.54
N CYS A 81 11.95 -0.79 8.57
CA CYS A 81 12.95 0.02 7.86
C CYS A 81 12.63 0.18 6.38
N ARG A 82 12.31 -0.92 5.67
CA ARG A 82 11.93 -0.89 4.25
C ARG A 82 10.67 -0.07 4.02
N THR A 83 9.66 -0.21 4.88
CA THR A 83 8.41 0.53 4.76
C THR A 83 8.63 2.03 4.98
N PHE A 84 9.47 2.42 5.95
CA PHE A 84 9.83 3.82 6.17
C PHE A 84 10.64 4.43 5.03
N GLU A 85 11.59 3.68 4.45
CA GLU A 85 12.33 4.12 3.26
C GLU A 85 11.38 4.37 2.08
N ARG A 86 10.49 3.41 1.79
CA ARG A 86 9.46 3.56 0.76
C ARG A 86 8.56 4.76 1.01
N TYR A 87 8.15 4.99 2.26
CA TYR A 87 7.36 6.17 2.63
C TYR A 87 8.13 7.47 2.37
N ARG A 88 9.42 7.51 2.73
CA ARG A 88 10.27 8.69 2.51
C ARG A 88 10.44 8.99 1.02
N GLU A 89 10.69 7.97 0.20
CA GLU A 89 10.79 8.08 -1.26
C GLU A 89 9.49 8.58 -1.88
N ALA A 90 8.37 7.96 -1.51
CA ALA A 90 7.03 8.35 -1.93
C ALA A 90 6.73 9.82 -1.59
N ARG A 91 7.01 10.23 -0.36
CA ARG A 91 6.82 11.62 0.09
C ARG A 91 7.70 12.59 -0.69
N GLN A 92 8.96 12.23 -0.96
CA GLN A 92 9.87 13.07 -1.74
C GLN A 92 9.37 13.24 -3.18
N ALA A 93 8.99 12.16 -3.86
CA ALA A 93 8.44 12.22 -5.22
C ALA A 93 7.18 13.10 -5.31
N LEU A 94 6.31 13.02 -4.30
CA LEU A 94 5.14 13.91 -4.18
C LEU A 94 5.54 15.37 -4.00
N LYS A 95 6.52 15.66 -3.14
CA LYS A 95 7.02 17.03 -2.97
C LYS A 95 7.60 17.58 -4.26
N ASP A 96 8.41 16.80 -4.95
CA ASP A 96 9.04 17.20 -6.22
C ASP A 96 7.98 17.47 -7.31
N ALA A 97 6.91 16.69 -7.35
CA ALA A 97 5.79 16.91 -8.27
C ALA A 97 4.93 18.13 -7.92
N LEU A 98 4.78 18.46 -6.64
CA LEU A 98 3.91 19.54 -6.16
C LEU A 98 4.62 20.90 -6.04
N HIS A 99 5.93 20.92 -5.78
CA HIS A 99 6.68 22.16 -5.54
C HIS A 99 6.61 23.17 -6.70
N PRO A 100 6.70 22.77 -7.98
CA PRO A 100 6.54 23.70 -9.11
C PRO A 100 5.17 24.39 -9.13
N LEU A 101 4.12 23.68 -8.68
CA LEU A 101 2.74 24.18 -8.75
C LEU A 101 2.52 25.40 -7.86
N ALA A 102 3.20 25.45 -6.71
CA ALA A 102 3.13 26.59 -5.80
C ALA A 102 3.86 27.82 -6.36
N GLY A 103 4.96 27.63 -7.09
CA GLY A 103 5.71 28.71 -7.74
C GLY A 103 4.94 29.39 -8.87
N ASP A 104 4.11 28.62 -9.59
CA ASP A 104 3.31 29.08 -10.73
C ASP A 104 1.99 29.76 -10.32
N GLY A 105 1.75 29.92 -9.01
CA GLY A 105 0.55 30.57 -8.47
C GLY A 105 -0.71 29.72 -8.50
N HIS A 106 -0.61 28.43 -8.83
CA HIS A 106 -1.72 27.49 -8.71
C HIS A 106 -2.09 27.32 -7.25
N LYS A 107 -3.40 27.25 -6.96
CA LYS A 107 -3.90 27.08 -5.59
C LYS A 107 -4.84 25.90 -5.48
N ARG A 108 -5.63 25.61 -6.52
CA ARG A 108 -6.65 24.56 -6.52
C ARG A 108 -6.11 23.32 -7.20
N ILE A 109 -5.79 22.31 -6.43
CA ILE A 109 -5.26 21.04 -6.93
C ILE A 109 -6.34 19.97 -6.75
N ALA A 110 -6.57 19.15 -7.77
CA ALA A 110 -7.40 17.95 -7.66
C ALA A 110 -6.54 16.69 -7.60
N PHE A 111 -7.03 15.64 -6.96
CA PHE A 111 -6.42 14.30 -7.00
C PHE A 111 -7.25 13.33 -7.82
N TYR A 112 -6.56 12.43 -8.52
CA TYR A 112 -7.15 11.24 -9.14
C TYR A 112 -6.57 9.97 -8.51
N GLY A 113 -7.35 9.39 -7.60
CA GLY A 113 -6.99 8.23 -6.77
C GLY A 113 -7.16 8.53 -5.27
N THR A 114 -7.60 7.54 -4.50
CA THR A 114 -7.81 7.65 -3.03
C THR A 114 -6.83 6.83 -2.20
N GLY A 115 -5.87 6.14 -2.81
CA GLY A 115 -4.92 5.26 -2.11
C GLY A 115 -3.88 6.00 -1.26
N GLU A 116 -2.93 5.25 -0.69
CA GLU A 116 -1.87 5.78 0.19
C GLU A 116 -1.12 6.99 -0.40
N ALA A 117 -0.92 7.01 -1.72
CA ALA A 117 -0.30 8.14 -2.42
C ALA A 117 -1.08 9.44 -2.30
N ALA A 118 -2.41 9.37 -2.32
CA ALA A 118 -3.27 10.52 -2.17
C ALA A 118 -3.20 11.05 -0.74
N GLU A 119 -3.21 10.18 0.28
CA GLU A 119 -3.10 10.59 1.68
C GLU A 119 -1.79 11.33 1.97
N VAL A 120 -0.66 10.76 1.54
CA VAL A 120 0.65 11.42 1.67
C VAL A 120 0.70 12.70 0.84
N GLY A 121 0.10 12.67 -0.36
CA GLY A 121 0.01 13.83 -1.24
C GLY A 121 -0.76 14.97 -0.60
N TYR A 122 -1.84 14.68 0.10
CA TYR A 122 -2.66 15.68 0.79
C TYR A 122 -1.87 16.40 1.88
N LEU A 123 -1.08 15.66 2.66
CA LEU A 123 -0.19 16.24 3.66
C LEU A 123 0.87 17.13 3.01
N CYS A 124 1.52 16.67 1.94
CA CYS A 124 2.50 17.48 1.19
C CYS A 124 1.89 18.75 0.60
N LEU A 125 0.67 18.65 0.06
CA LEU A 125 -0.09 19.75 -0.51
C LEU A 125 -0.35 20.82 0.57
N LYS A 126 -0.78 20.41 1.77
CA LYS A 126 -0.99 21.32 2.91
C LYS A 126 0.29 21.94 3.44
N GLU A 127 1.41 21.21 3.47
CA GLU A 127 2.72 21.75 3.88
C GLU A 127 3.21 22.89 2.98
N ILE A 128 2.87 22.85 1.68
CA ILE A 128 3.31 23.83 0.68
C ILE A 128 2.27 24.97 0.51
N GLY A 129 1.11 24.88 1.18
CA GLY A 129 0.08 25.92 1.15
C GLY A 129 -0.83 25.87 -0.08
N LEU A 130 -0.97 24.70 -0.71
CA LEU A 130 -1.93 24.45 -1.78
C LEU A 130 -3.29 24.00 -1.17
N ASP A 131 -4.35 24.03 -1.97
CA ASP A 131 -5.69 23.57 -1.59
C ASP A 131 -6.15 22.40 -2.44
N LEU A 132 -6.59 21.32 -1.77
CA LEU A 132 -7.23 20.19 -2.42
C LEU A 132 -8.68 20.59 -2.73
N SER A 133 -9.00 20.87 -3.99
CA SER A 133 -10.33 21.34 -4.41
C SER A 133 -11.29 20.20 -4.76
N ALA A 134 -10.77 19.05 -5.21
CA ALA A 134 -11.56 17.88 -5.55
C ALA A 134 -10.74 16.59 -5.46
N VAL A 135 -11.43 15.47 -5.24
CA VAL A 135 -10.86 14.12 -5.32
C VAL A 135 -11.73 13.30 -6.25
N PHE A 136 -11.10 12.61 -7.18
CA PHE A 136 -11.76 11.76 -8.15
C PHE A 136 -11.27 10.32 -8.00
N ASP A 137 -12.18 9.35 -8.09
CA ASP A 137 -11.87 7.92 -8.24
C ASP A 137 -13.07 7.16 -8.83
N GLY A 138 -12.93 5.85 -9.04
CA GLY A 138 -13.95 5.01 -9.66
C GLY A 138 -15.04 4.44 -8.73
N GLY A 139 -15.01 4.73 -7.43
CA GLY A 139 -15.93 4.16 -6.44
C GLY A 139 -17.16 5.03 -6.14
N GLU A 140 -18.33 4.41 -6.03
CA GLU A 140 -19.56 5.09 -5.58
C GLU A 140 -19.56 5.32 -4.05
N ASN A 141 -19.97 6.52 -3.60
CA ASN A 141 -20.08 6.91 -2.19
C ASN A 141 -18.78 6.75 -1.36
N GLU A 142 -17.63 6.88 -2.00
CA GLU A 142 -16.35 6.91 -1.29
C GLU A 142 -16.07 8.29 -0.68
N THR A 143 -15.35 8.28 0.45
CA THR A 143 -14.81 9.49 1.06
C THR A 143 -13.31 9.37 1.20
N PHE A 144 -12.61 10.49 1.00
CA PHE A 144 -11.17 10.60 1.15
C PHE A 144 -10.88 11.66 2.20
N LEU A 145 -10.37 11.26 3.38
CA LEU A 145 -10.10 12.17 4.50
C LEU A 145 -11.30 13.06 4.87
N GLY A 146 -12.52 12.51 4.77
CA GLY A 146 -13.77 13.22 5.01
C GLY A 146 -14.27 14.10 3.84
N LEU A 147 -13.53 14.16 2.73
CA LEU A 147 -13.94 14.82 1.49
C LEU A 147 -14.71 13.84 0.59
N PRO A 148 -15.75 14.30 -0.14
CA PRO A 148 -16.44 13.45 -1.09
C PRO A 148 -15.53 13.10 -2.27
N VAL A 149 -15.50 11.82 -2.64
CA VAL A 149 -14.85 11.34 -3.86
C VAL A 149 -15.87 11.39 -4.98
N ARG A 150 -15.54 12.12 -6.05
CA ARG A 150 -16.42 12.27 -7.21
C ARG A 150 -16.04 11.27 -8.29
N PRO A 151 -17.00 10.72 -9.04
CA PRO A 151 -16.69 9.94 -10.22
C PRO A 151 -16.03 10.82 -11.27
N LEU A 152 -15.13 10.26 -12.08
CA LEU A 152 -14.50 10.97 -13.20
C LEU A 152 -15.49 11.49 -14.26
N GLY A 153 -16.74 11.00 -14.25
CA GLY A 153 -17.84 11.55 -15.05
C GLY A 153 -18.22 12.98 -14.71
N GLU A 154 -17.98 13.42 -13.47
CA GLU A 154 -18.31 14.76 -12.98
C GLU A 154 -17.15 15.76 -13.14
N LEU A 155 -16.12 15.39 -13.90
CA LEU A 155 -14.93 16.20 -14.06
C LEU A 155 -15.24 17.44 -14.90
N VAL A 156 -14.97 18.64 -14.34
CA VAL A 156 -15.13 19.94 -15.00
C VAL A 156 -13.79 20.68 -15.04
N SER A 157 -13.35 21.11 -16.24
CA SER A 157 -12.03 21.72 -16.53
C SER A 157 -11.76 23.10 -15.85
N GLY A 158 -12.61 23.52 -14.90
CA GLY A 158 -12.47 24.77 -14.14
C GLY A 158 -12.45 24.61 -12.61
N ASP A 159 -12.69 23.39 -12.10
CA ASP A 159 -12.76 23.10 -10.67
C ASP A 159 -11.37 23.10 -9.99
N PHE A 160 -10.32 22.99 -10.79
CA PHE A 160 -8.93 22.92 -10.35
C PHE A 160 -8.00 23.55 -11.39
N ASP A 161 -6.82 23.94 -10.95
CA ASP A 161 -5.75 24.48 -11.78
C ASP A 161 -4.87 23.33 -12.32
N LYS A 162 -4.67 22.28 -11.51
CA LYS A 162 -3.97 21.04 -11.88
C LYS A 162 -4.65 19.83 -11.25
N ILE A 163 -4.56 18.68 -11.92
CA ILE A 163 -4.95 17.37 -11.38
C ILE A 163 -3.73 16.46 -11.25
N VAL A 164 -3.53 15.88 -10.06
CA VAL A 164 -2.44 14.96 -9.76
C VAL A 164 -2.95 13.53 -9.80
N VAL A 165 -2.33 12.69 -10.63
CA VAL A 165 -2.58 11.24 -10.62
C VAL A 165 -1.83 10.65 -9.43
N THR A 166 -2.56 10.41 -8.34
CA THR A 166 -2.01 9.92 -7.07
C THR A 166 -1.97 8.40 -7.06
N SER A 167 -0.91 7.84 -7.66
CA SER A 167 -0.69 6.40 -7.64
C SER A 167 0.80 6.05 -7.50
N PHE A 168 1.11 5.09 -6.62
CA PHE A 168 2.43 4.44 -6.53
C PHE A 168 2.52 3.11 -7.30
N THR A 169 1.54 2.85 -8.18
CA THR A 169 1.46 1.63 -9.00
C THR A 169 2.45 1.66 -10.18
N SER A 170 2.39 0.66 -11.07
CA SER A 170 3.23 0.63 -12.28
C SER A 170 2.97 1.84 -13.18
N GLN A 171 3.97 2.18 -13.99
CA GLN A 171 3.91 3.24 -14.99
C GLN A 171 2.72 3.05 -15.95
N GLU A 172 2.43 1.80 -16.35
CA GLU A 172 1.30 1.45 -17.20
C GLU A 172 -0.05 1.89 -16.62
N VAL A 173 -0.26 1.74 -15.31
CA VAL A 173 -1.52 2.15 -14.64
C VAL A 173 -1.60 3.68 -14.58
N THR A 174 -0.49 4.35 -14.29
CA THR A 174 -0.42 5.81 -14.31
C THR A 174 -0.72 6.35 -15.70
N GLU A 175 -0.17 5.74 -16.75
CA GLU A 175 -0.43 6.11 -18.14
C GLU A 175 -1.88 5.87 -18.54
N ALA A 176 -2.48 4.75 -18.16
CA ALA A 176 -3.90 4.49 -18.39
C ALA A 176 -4.79 5.57 -17.76
N ARG A 177 -4.48 5.98 -16.52
CA ARG A 177 -5.17 7.08 -15.83
C ARG A 177 -5.00 8.42 -16.52
N VAL A 178 -3.80 8.72 -17.02
CA VAL A 178 -3.54 9.93 -17.82
C VAL A 178 -4.36 9.90 -19.11
N GLN A 179 -4.42 8.76 -19.81
CA GLN A 179 -5.22 8.63 -21.03
C GLN A 179 -6.72 8.84 -20.77
N GLU A 180 -7.24 8.35 -19.64
CA GLU A 180 -8.63 8.60 -19.26
C GLU A 180 -8.92 10.10 -19.06
N LEU A 181 -8.01 10.83 -18.41
CA LEU A 181 -8.13 12.28 -18.24
C LEU A 181 -8.08 13.03 -19.59
N LEU A 182 -7.18 12.63 -20.49
CA LEU A 182 -7.06 13.21 -21.83
C LEU A 182 -8.34 12.98 -22.66
N GLN A 183 -8.91 11.76 -22.62
CA GLN A 183 -10.16 11.43 -23.31
C GLN A 183 -11.35 12.25 -22.80
N ARG A 184 -11.30 12.68 -21.54
CA ARG A 184 -12.29 13.58 -20.91
C ARG A 184 -12.03 15.06 -21.17
N GLY A 185 -11.04 15.38 -22.02
CA GLY A 185 -10.75 16.75 -22.45
C GLY A 185 -9.90 17.55 -21.48
N ILE A 186 -9.21 16.91 -20.53
CA ILE A 186 -8.26 17.61 -19.66
C ILE A 186 -6.94 17.83 -20.38
N PRO A 187 -6.47 19.09 -20.50
CA PRO A 187 -5.20 19.39 -21.14
C PRO A 187 -4.02 18.70 -20.47
N ARG A 188 -3.03 18.24 -21.24
CA ARG A 188 -1.86 17.52 -20.71
C ARG A 188 -1.07 18.34 -19.70
N ASP A 189 -1.00 19.64 -19.89
CA ASP A 189 -0.34 20.60 -19.00
C ASP A 189 -1.06 20.75 -17.66
N GLN A 190 -2.36 20.44 -17.57
CA GLN A 190 -3.08 20.37 -16.31
C GLN A 190 -2.85 19.07 -15.54
N ILE A 191 -2.28 18.04 -16.18
CA ILE A 191 -2.09 16.71 -15.58
C ILE A 191 -0.68 16.58 -15.00
N VAL A 192 -0.61 16.31 -13.70
CA VAL A 192 0.63 16.06 -12.97
C VAL A 192 0.70 14.58 -12.62
N THR A 193 1.86 13.96 -12.87
CA THR A 193 2.12 12.57 -12.54
C THR A 193 3.31 12.49 -11.60
N LEU A 194 3.28 11.54 -10.66
CA LEU A 194 4.43 11.26 -9.82
C LEU A 194 5.53 10.65 -10.70
N GLN A 195 6.69 11.31 -10.78
CA GLN A 195 7.83 10.72 -11.48
C GLN A 195 8.40 9.60 -10.62
N ARG A 196 8.68 8.46 -11.26
CA ARG A 196 9.43 7.35 -10.69
C ARG A 196 10.78 7.24 -11.37
#